data_AF-A0A3D3TBF5-F1
#
_entry.id   AF-A0A3D3TBF5-F1
#
_cell.length_a   1.000
_cell.length_b   1.000
_cell.length_c   1.000
_cell.angle_alpha   90.00
_cell.angle_beta   90.00
_cell.angle_gamma   90.00
#
_symmetry.space_group_name_H-M   'P 1'
#
loop_
_entity.id
_entity.type
_entity.pdbx_description
1 polymer ?
#
loop_
_entity_poly.entity_id
_entity_poly.type
_entity_poly.pdbx_seq_one_letter_code
_entity_poly.pdbx_strand_id
1 'polypeptide(L)'
;MKKCQLFYFFLTAILCIGLISCSDDDDDDVIRSNEKKITEFAINAVKAEIDETNKTIILTLPAETDVTKLKPQIKVSDKASVTPASDVETDFTKPVTYTVKAEDGSTQAYTATIHVIKLTPFLISKIKVNDGQTPGYIQFTYNDDNTLAKYASYTDDGKEYELCEFTYDSPKRVTEVKLTSEGEWYITYLYEVFV
;
A
#
# COMPACT_ATOMS: atom_id res chain seq x y z
N MET A 1 96.20 -43.65 32.25
CA MET A 1 95.20 -42.92 33.08
C MET A 1 94.69 -41.77 32.21
N LYS A 2 93.44 -41.64 31.75
CA LYS A 2 92.09 -41.75 32.35
C LYS A 2 91.14 -42.25 31.22
N LYS A 3 90.48 -43.41 31.34
CA LYS A 3 89.11 -43.66 31.86
C LYS A 3 88.00 -42.82 31.20
N CYS A 4 87.18 -43.52 30.40
CA CYS A 4 85.73 -43.70 30.58
C CYS A 4 84.89 -42.45 30.86
N GLN A 5 84.16 -41.97 29.85
CA GLN A 5 82.82 -41.38 29.98
C GLN A 5 81.99 -41.73 28.73
N LEU A 6 81.78 -43.03 28.58
CA LEU A 6 80.67 -43.63 27.85
C LEU A 6 79.60 -43.95 28.91
N PHE A 7 78.93 -42.93 29.49
CA PHE A 7 77.76 -43.10 30.37
C PHE A 7 77.10 -41.75 30.75
N TYR A 8 76.55 -41.03 29.78
CA TYR A 8 75.47 -40.06 30.00
C TYR A 8 74.54 -40.13 28.77
N PHE A 9 74.01 -41.32 28.47
CA PHE A 9 72.82 -41.85 29.12
C PHE A 9 71.64 -40.88 28.95
N PHE A 10 71.01 -40.95 27.77
CA PHE A 10 69.58 -41.27 27.65
C PHE A 10 68.57 -40.42 28.45
N LEU A 11 68.90 -39.19 28.84
CA LEU A 11 68.00 -38.37 29.67
C LEU A 11 68.08 -36.87 29.37
N THR A 12 67.95 -36.50 28.10
CA THR A 12 67.19 -35.29 27.74
C THR A 12 66.20 -35.66 26.65
N ALA A 13 65.05 -36.17 27.13
CA ALA A 13 63.77 -36.28 26.45
C ALA A 13 63.64 -35.31 25.26
N ILE A 14 63.38 -35.80 24.04
CA ILE A 14 62.00 -36.03 23.57
C ILE A 14 61.04 -34.96 24.15
N LEU A 15 61.29 -33.71 23.79
CA LEU A 15 60.41 -32.55 23.89
C LEU A 15 61.13 -31.45 23.08
N CYS A 16 61.05 -31.44 21.75
CA CYS A 16 60.07 -30.64 21.02
C CYS A 16 59.86 -31.20 19.60
N ILE A 17 59.18 -32.36 19.49
CA ILE A 17 58.41 -32.65 18.27
C ILE A 17 57.09 -31.90 18.44
N GLY A 18 56.82 -30.92 17.59
CA GLY A 18 55.51 -30.25 17.55
C GLY A 18 55.57 -28.74 17.36
N LEU A 19 56.22 -28.26 16.30
CA LEU A 19 55.85 -27.00 15.66
C LEU A 19 55.57 -27.23 14.17
N ILE A 20 54.88 -28.33 13.86
CA ILE A 20 53.88 -28.25 12.79
C ILE A 20 52.76 -27.40 13.39
N SER A 21 52.97 -26.08 13.38
CA SER A 21 51.86 -25.16 13.47
C SER A 21 51.19 -25.28 12.12
N CYS A 22 50.12 -26.07 12.05
CA CYS A 22 49.07 -25.76 11.09
C CYS A 22 48.73 -24.28 11.31
N SER A 23 48.83 -23.46 10.26
CA SER A 23 47.91 -22.35 10.16
C SER A 23 46.55 -23.00 9.97
N ASP A 24 45.81 -23.15 11.05
CA ASP A 24 44.38 -23.34 10.95
C ASP A 24 43.87 -22.06 10.31
N ASP A 25 43.78 -22.07 8.97
CA ASP A 25 42.97 -21.13 8.21
C ASP A 25 41.52 -21.49 8.58
N ASP A 26 41.10 -21.05 9.76
CA ASP A 26 39.72 -21.02 10.18
C ASP A 26 39.03 -19.99 9.27
N ASP A 27 38.63 -20.43 8.08
CA ASP A 27 37.60 -19.77 7.29
C ASP A 27 36.31 -19.81 8.12
N ASP A 28 36.17 -18.83 9.02
CA ASP A 28 34.93 -18.55 9.73
C ASP A 28 33.84 -18.32 8.67
N ASP A 29 33.05 -19.36 8.40
CA ASP A 29 31.96 -19.30 7.43
C ASP A 29 30.88 -18.37 7.97
N VAL A 30 30.99 -17.08 7.63
CA VAL A 30 30.03 -16.06 8.05
C VAL A 30 28.69 -16.36 7.41
N ILE A 31 27.78 -16.96 8.19
CA ILE A 31 26.40 -17.21 7.77
C ILE A 31 25.69 -15.87 7.55
N ARG A 32 25.45 -15.54 6.28
CA ARG A 32 24.68 -14.36 5.87
C ARG A 32 23.19 -14.66 5.88
N SER A 33 22.38 -13.66 6.23
CA SER A 33 20.93 -13.77 6.18
C SER A 33 20.43 -14.01 4.75
N ASN A 34 19.48 -14.93 4.61
CA ASN A 34 18.77 -15.21 3.36
C ASN A 34 17.35 -14.60 3.32
N GLU A 35 16.99 -13.82 4.34
CA GLU A 35 15.70 -13.17 4.46
C GLU A 35 15.59 -12.01 3.47
N LYS A 36 14.51 -12.01 2.68
CA LYS A 36 14.28 -11.12 1.53
C LYS A 36 12.81 -10.77 1.40
N LYS A 37 12.18 -10.39 2.51
CA LYS A 37 10.77 -10.03 2.58
C LYS A 37 10.57 -8.53 2.47
N ILE A 38 9.43 -8.12 1.93
CA ILE A 38 8.90 -6.77 2.14
C ILE A 38 7.99 -6.86 3.37
N THR A 39 8.37 -6.17 4.44
CA THR A 39 7.66 -6.23 5.73
C THR A 39 6.66 -5.10 5.89
N GLU A 40 6.82 -4.01 5.13
CA GLU A 40 5.86 -2.91 5.06
C GLU A 40 5.96 -2.25 3.68
N PHE A 41 4.80 -1.92 3.12
CA PHE A 41 4.67 -1.10 1.92
C PHE A 41 3.51 -0.14 2.15
N ALA A 42 3.75 1.15 2.07
CA ALA A 42 2.73 2.17 2.29
C ALA A 42 2.88 3.35 1.33
N ILE A 43 1.77 3.98 0.96
CA ILE A 43 1.75 5.23 0.20
C ILE A 43 0.75 6.15 0.90
N ASN A 44 1.14 7.41 1.16
CA ASN A 44 0.28 8.40 1.84
C ASN A 44 -0.34 7.87 3.16
N ALA A 45 0.46 7.16 3.96
CA ALA A 45 0.06 6.48 5.21
C ALA A 45 -0.97 5.33 5.06
N VAL A 46 -1.38 4.97 3.85
CA VAL A 46 -2.20 3.78 3.59
C VAL A 46 -1.29 2.57 3.41
N LYS A 47 -1.50 1.53 4.21
CA LYS A 47 -0.72 0.29 4.17
C LYS A 47 -1.27 -0.69 3.15
N ALA A 48 -0.37 -1.34 2.41
CA ALA A 48 -0.72 -2.36 1.44
C ALA A 48 -0.95 -3.71 2.11
N GLU A 49 -1.73 -4.55 1.43
CA GLU A 49 -1.77 -5.98 1.69
C GLU A 49 -0.58 -6.63 0.99
N ILE A 50 0.19 -7.42 1.74
CA ILE A 50 1.37 -8.12 1.24
C ILE A 50 1.09 -9.62 1.31
N ASP A 51 1.03 -10.27 0.16
CA ASP A 51 0.93 -11.71 0.05
C ASP A 51 2.35 -12.29 -0.11
N GLU A 52 2.85 -12.87 0.97
CA GLU A 52 4.17 -13.50 1.00
C GLU A 52 4.23 -14.84 0.26
N THR A 53 3.10 -15.49 -0.02
CA THR A 53 3.08 -16.74 -0.79
C THR A 53 3.16 -16.45 -2.29
N ASN A 54 2.34 -15.52 -2.78
CA ASN A 54 2.29 -15.15 -4.20
C ASN A 54 3.26 -14.03 -4.58
N LYS A 55 3.88 -13.38 -3.59
CA LYS A 55 4.81 -12.26 -3.76
C LYS A 55 4.16 -11.09 -4.47
N THR A 56 2.94 -10.76 -4.03
CA THR A 56 2.15 -9.65 -4.55
C THR A 56 1.91 -8.62 -3.46
N ILE A 57 1.85 -7.36 -3.88
CA ILE A 57 1.53 -6.21 -3.01
C ILE A 57 0.33 -5.52 -3.64
N ILE A 58 -0.75 -5.39 -2.88
CA ILE A 58 -1.98 -4.75 -3.33
C ILE A 58 -2.27 -3.58 -2.42
N LEU A 59 -2.41 -2.39 -3.00
CA LEU A 59 -2.79 -1.18 -2.26
C LEU A 59 -3.94 -0.49 -2.95
N THR A 60 -4.98 -0.18 -2.19
CA THR A 60 -6.12 0.61 -2.68
C THR A 60 -6.04 2.02 -2.11
N LEU A 61 -5.94 3.01 -2.98
CA LEU A 61 -5.86 4.43 -2.63
C LEU A 61 -7.20 5.14 -2.89
N PRO A 62 -7.45 6.28 -2.22
CA PRO A 62 -8.65 7.10 -2.46
C PRO A 62 -8.79 7.53 -3.92
N ALA A 63 -10.03 7.82 -4.31
CA ALA A 63 -10.36 8.32 -5.65
C ALA A 63 -9.53 9.55 -6.04
N GLU A 64 -9.31 9.72 -7.35
CA GLU A 64 -8.53 10.82 -7.94
C GLU A 64 -7.05 10.88 -7.54
N THR A 65 -6.51 9.85 -6.87
CA THR A 65 -5.06 9.78 -6.60
C THR A 65 -4.28 9.65 -7.91
N ASP A 66 -3.36 10.58 -8.17
CA ASP A 66 -2.43 10.49 -9.30
C ASP A 66 -1.40 9.38 -9.06
N VAL A 67 -1.51 8.30 -9.84
CA VAL A 67 -0.66 7.11 -9.73
C VAL A 67 0.64 7.19 -10.54
N THR A 68 0.86 8.28 -11.29
CA THR A 68 2.04 8.38 -12.18
C THR A 68 3.32 8.72 -11.43
N LYS A 69 3.23 9.22 -10.19
CA LYS A 69 4.36 9.78 -9.41
C LYS A 69 4.21 9.53 -7.90
N LEU A 70 4.02 8.28 -7.50
CA LEU A 70 3.89 7.94 -6.09
C LEU A 70 5.25 7.60 -5.47
N LYS A 71 5.41 7.89 -4.17
CA LYS A 71 6.61 7.57 -3.38
C LYS A 71 6.24 6.57 -2.28
N PRO A 72 6.50 5.26 -2.49
CA PRO A 72 6.21 4.27 -1.48
C PRO A 72 7.22 4.28 -0.34
N GLN A 73 6.72 4.16 0.88
CA GLN A 73 7.51 3.89 2.08
C GLN A 73 7.62 2.36 2.23
N ILE A 74 8.84 1.84 2.12
CA ILE A 74 9.10 0.40 2.06
C ILE A 74 10.02 -0.02 3.18
N LYS A 75 9.64 -1.05 3.94
CA LYS A 75 10.53 -1.75 4.86
C LYS A 75 10.76 -3.17 4.37
N VAL A 76 11.97 -3.66 4.55
CA VAL A 76 12.39 -5.02 4.18
C VAL A 76 12.98 -5.74 5.39
N SER A 77 13.22 -7.03 5.24
CA SER A 77 13.98 -7.84 6.20
C SER A 77 15.31 -7.18 6.58
N ASP A 78 15.77 -7.43 7.80
CA ASP A 78 17.06 -6.91 8.28
C ASP A 78 18.20 -7.27 7.32
N LYS A 79 19.05 -6.28 7.06
CA LYS A 79 20.19 -6.34 6.13
C LYS A 79 19.84 -6.58 4.66
N ALA A 80 18.56 -6.70 4.31
CA ALA A 80 18.13 -6.72 2.92
C ALA A 80 18.07 -5.30 2.34
N SER A 81 18.04 -5.22 1.01
CA SER A 81 17.83 -3.99 0.24
C SER A 81 16.73 -4.20 -0.79
N VAL A 82 16.10 -3.12 -1.26
CA VAL A 82 15.01 -3.17 -2.24
C VAL A 82 15.26 -2.24 -3.42
N THR A 83 14.87 -2.66 -4.62
CA THR A 83 14.92 -1.86 -5.85
C THR A 83 13.60 -2.00 -6.63
N PRO A 84 12.88 -0.92 -6.98
CA PRO A 84 13.15 0.48 -6.62
C PRO A 84 13.25 0.71 -5.10
N ALA A 85 14.05 1.70 -4.69
CA ALA A 85 14.25 2.00 -3.28
C ALA A 85 13.02 2.67 -2.66
N SER A 86 12.91 2.64 -1.33
CA SER A 86 11.92 3.43 -0.59
C SER A 86 12.01 4.91 -0.95
N ASP A 87 10.87 5.59 -0.98
CA ASP A 87 10.71 7.02 -1.21
C ASP A 87 11.14 7.52 -2.61
N VAL A 88 11.42 6.60 -3.54
CA VAL A 88 11.65 6.89 -4.95
C VAL A 88 10.32 7.03 -5.69
N GLU A 89 10.20 8.10 -6.48
CA GLU A 89 9.05 8.34 -7.34
C GLU A 89 8.89 7.22 -8.38
N THR A 90 7.70 6.63 -8.44
CA THR A 90 7.39 5.46 -9.26
C THR A 90 6.02 5.63 -9.91
N ASP A 91 5.93 5.25 -11.19
CA ASP A 91 4.68 5.23 -11.96
C ASP A 91 3.99 3.87 -11.80
N PHE A 92 2.77 3.89 -11.26
CA PHE A 92 1.91 2.72 -11.03
C PHE A 92 0.71 2.66 -11.99
N THR A 93 0.77 3.31 -13.15
CA THR A 93 -0.21 3.09 -14.23
C THR A 93 -0.23 1.64 -14.73
N LYS A 94 0.82 0.88 -14.44
CA LYS A 94 0.94 -0.57 -14.60
C LYS A 94 1.54 -1.21 -13.34
N PRO A 95 1.38 -2.52 -13.14
CA PRO A 95 2.07 -3.21 -12.05
C PRO A 95 3.59 -3.00 -12.11
N VAL A 96 4.20 -2.80 -10.94
CA VAL A 96 5.64 -2.52 -10.79
C VAL A 96 6.31 -3.65 -10.03
N THR A 97 7.45 -4.12 -10.52
CA THR A 97 8.24 -5.15 -9.83
C THR A 97 9.26 -4.51 -8.89
N TYR A 98 9.21 -4.90 -7.61
CA TYR A 98 10.22 -4.62 -6.60
C TYR A 98 11.08 -5.86 -6.36
N THR A 99 12.40 -5.71 -6.39
CA THR A 99 13.36 -6.78 -6.11
C THR A 99 14.00 -6.56 -4.75
N VAL A 100 13.80 -7.49 -3.82
CA VAL A 100 14.49 -7.52 -2.53
C VAL A 100 15.74 -8.40 -2.67
N LYS A 101 16.90 -7.88 -2.29
CA LYS A 101 18.16 -8.62 -2.22
C LYS A 101 18.57 -8.81 -0.76
N ALA A 102 18.75 -10.07 -0.34
CA ALA A 102 19.21 -10.45 0.99
C ALA A 102 20.73 -10.21 1.17
N GLU A 103 21.21 -10.37 2.40
CA GLU A 103 22.64 -10.25 2.74
C GLU A 103 23.48 -11.31 2.02
N ASP A 104 22.97 -12.54 1.87
CA ASP A 104 23.60 -13.63 1.11
C ASP A 104 23.63 -13.40 -0.41
N GLY A 105 23.01 -12.32 -0.90
CA GLY A 105 22.94 -11.96 -2.30
C GLY A 105 21.78 -12.58 -3.08
N SER A 106 21.01 -13.49 -2.48
CA SER A 106 19.80 -14.05 -3.07
C SER A 106 18.70 -12.99 -3.20
N THR A 107 17.81 -13.15 -4.19
CA THR A 107 16.80 -12.13 -4.53
C THR A 107 15.39 -12.68 -4.55
N GLN A 108 14.41 -11.83 -4.24
CA GLN A 108 12.99 -12.10 -4.37
C GLN A 108 12.30 -10.94 -5.09
N ALA A 109 11.57 -11.25 -6.15
CA ALA A 109 10.72 -10.29 -6.83
C ALA A 109 9.33 -10.25 -6.18
N TYR A 110 8.77 -9.04 -6.06
CA TYR A 110 7.40 -8.74 -5.64
C TYR A 110 6.73 -7.90 -6.71
N THR A 111 5.45 -8.18 -7.00
CA THR A 111 4.68 -7.36 -7.94
C THR A 111 3.70 -6.48 -7.18
N ALA A 112 3.92 -5.16 -7.25
CA ALA A 112 3.06 -4.15 -6.65
C ALA A 112 2.01 -3.68 -7.66
N THR A 113 0.75 -3.76 -7.27
CA THR A 113 -0.41 -3.27 -8.04
C THR A 113 -1.17 -2.27 -7.19
N ILE A 114 -1.35 -1.07 -7.72
CA ILE A 114 -2.09 0.00 -7.05
C ILE A 114 -3.45 0.14 -7.71
N HIS A 115 -4.50 0.08 -6.91
CA HIS A 115 -5.85 0.37 -7.32
C HIS A 115 -6.26 1.74 -6.79
N VAL A 116 -6.96 2.50 -7.61
CA VAL A 116 -7.64 3.72 -7.17
C VAL A 116 -9.11 3.39 -7.08
N ILE A 117 -9.75 3.72 -5.96
CA ILE A 117 -11.20 3.61 -5.83
C ILE A 117 -11.83 4.45 -6.95
N LYS A 118 -12.46 3.77 -7.90
CA LYS A 118 -13.34 4.46 -8.85
C LYS A 118 -14.66 4.66 -8.13
N LEU A 119 -14.93 5.90 -7.77
CA LEU A 119 -16.30 6.30 -7.50
C LEU A 119 -17.02 6.09 -8.82
N THR A 120 -17.88 5.07 -8.88
CA THR A 120 -18.94 5.09 -9.85
C THR A 120 -19.97 6.06 -9.29
N PRO A 121 -20.57 6.94 -10.11
CA PRO A 121 -21.80 7.55 -9.68
C PRO A 121 -22.73 6.38 -9.43
N PHE A 122 -23.05 6.11 -8.17
CA PHE A 122 -24.30 5.45 -7.93
C PHE A 122 -25.32 6.41 -8.54
N LEU A 123 -25.94 5.99 -9.63
CA LEU A 123 -27.13 6.65 -10.14
C LEU A 123 -28.08 6.66 -8.95
N ILE A 124 -28.17 7.78 -8.24
CA ILE A 124 -29.29 8.04 -7.37
C ILE A 124 -30.46 8.10 -8.35
N SER A 125 -31.08 6.97 -8.57
CA SER A 125 -32.13 6.88 -9.58
C SER A 125 -33.37 7.61 -9.08
N LYS A 126 -33.54 7.68 -7.74
CA LYS A 126 -34.75 8.12 -7.05
C LYS A 126 -34.44 8.53 -5.60
N ILE A 127 -34.51 9.82 -5.27
CA ILE A 127 -34.74 10.25 -3.88
C ILE A 127 -36.25 10.37 -3.66
N LYS A 128 -36.77 9.72 -2.62
CA LYS A 128 -38.15 9.94 -2.17
C LYS A 128 -38.18 11.21 -1.34
N VAL A 129 -38.88 12.23 -1.83
CA VAL A 129 -39.23 13.40 -1.04
C VAL A 129 -40.51 13.05 -0.27
N ASN A 130 -40.49 13.12 1.07
CA ASN A 130 -41.68 12.92 1.89
C ASN A 130 -42.26 14.28 2.27
N ASP A 131 -42.98 14.93 1.37
CA ASP A 131 -43.69 16.20 1.65
C ASP A 131 -45.20 16.00 1.95
N GLY A 132 -45.59 14.79 2.36
CA GLY A 132 -47.00 14.48 2.68
C GLY A 132 -47.96 14.44 1.48
N GLN A 133 -47.51 14.82 0.28
CA GLN A 133 -48.14 14.55 -1.01
C GLN A 133 -47.28 13.58 -1.84
N THR A 134 -47.87 13.00 -2.88
CA THR A 134 -47.39 11.88 -3.74
C THR A 134 -45.86 11.74 -3.85
N PRO A 135 -45.30 10.52 -3.80
CA PRO A 135 -43.85 10.33 -3.90
C PRO A 135 -43.36 10.71 -5.30
N GLY A 136 -42.82 11.93 -5.45
CA GLY A 136 -42.01 12.29 -6.60
C GLY A 136 -40.55 11.85 -6.42
N TYR A 137 -39.82 11.78 -7.53
CA TYR A 137 -38.43 11.30 -7.58
C TYR A 137 -37.53 12.38 -8.16
N ILE A 138 -36.40 12.64 -7.51
CA ILE A 138 -35.34 13.50 -8.07
C ILE A 138 -34.45 12.63 -8.97
N GLN A 139 -34.29 13.04 -10.24
CA GLN A 139 -33.29 12.48 -11.16
C GLN A 139 -32.01 13.31 -11.11
N PHE A 140 -30.87 12.64 -10.98
CA PHE A 140 -29.56 13.28 -10.99
C PHE A 140 -28.87 13.04 -12.33
N THR A 141 -28.31 14.10 -12.90
CA THR A 141 -27.42 14.00 -14.06
C THR A 141 -25.97 14.10 -13.56
N TYR A 142 -25.06 13.34 -14.16
CA TYR A 142 -23.64 13.39 -13.85
C TYR A 142 -22.87 13.92 -15.06
N ASN A 143 -21.80 14.68 -14.80
CA ASN A 143 -20.83 15.08 -15.83
C ASN A 143 -19.91 13.89 -16.18
N ASP A 144 -19.15 14.01 -17.28
CA ASP A 144 -18.19 12.98 -17.73
C ASP A 144 -17.09 12.68 -16.69
N ASP A 145 -16.80 13.64 -15.81
CA ASP A 145 -15.83 13.53 -14.70
C ASP A 145 -16.47 12.99 -13.41
N ASN A 146 -17.70 12.49 -13.50
CA ASN A 146 -18.46 11.94 -12.40
C ASN A 146 -18.76 12.94 -11.24
N THR A 147 -18.71 14.24 -11.52
CA THR A 147 -19.31 15.24 -10.64
C THR A 147 -20.81 15.31 -10.90
N LEU A 148 -21.63 15.63 -9.89
CA LEU A 148 -23.05 15.88 -10.13
C LEU A 148 -23.15 17.08 -11.08
N ALA A 149 -23.73 16.85 -12.26
CA ALA A 149 -24.15 17.94 -13.10
C ALA A 149 -25.21 18.72 -12.31
N LYS A 150 -25.14 20.04 -12.38
CA LYS A 150 -25.82 21.01 -11.50
C LYS A 150 -27.37 21.01 -11.58
N TYR A 151 -27.98 19.94 -12.09
CA TYR A 151 -29.38 19.86 -12.47
C TYR A 151 -30.01 18.59 -11.89
N ALA A 152 -30.84 18.79 -10.88
CA ALA A 152 -31.87 17.85 -10.46
C ALA A 152 -33.21 18.55 -10.70
N SER A 153 -34.05 17.98 -11.56
CA SER A 153 -35.40 18.47 -11.81
C SER A 153 -36.40 17.60 -11.04
N TYR A 154 -37.25 18.24 -10.25
CA TYR A 154 -38.43 17.62 -9.68
C TYR A 154 -39.64 18.11 -10.47
N THR A 155 -40.54 17.19 -10.82
CA THR A 155 -41.83 17.54 -11.44
C THR A 155 -42.93 17.02 -10.54
N ASP A 156 -43.72 17.94 -9.98
CA ASP A 156 -44.89 17.64 -9.18
C ASP A 156 -46.02 18.55 -9.62
N ASP A 157 -47.16 17.92 -9.94
CA ASP A 157 -48.34 18.58 -10.51
C ASP A 157 -48.05 19.50 -11.72
N GLY A 158 -47.05 19.14 -12.53
CA GLY A 158 -46.67 19.90 -13.73
C GLY A 158 -45.83 21.17 -13.49
N LYS A 159 -45.39 21.42 -12.26
CA LYS A 159 -44.42 22.48 -11.94
C LYS A 159 -42.99 21.93 -11.97
N GLU A 160 -42.10 22.62 -12.68
CA GLU A 160 -40.66 22.37 -12.66
C GLU A 160 -40.01 23.21 -11.56
N TYR A 161 -39.19 22.55 -10.73
CA TYR A 161 -38.40 23.21 -9.69
C TYR A 161 -36.94 23.27 -10.15
N GLU A 162 -36.32 24.45 -10.11
CA GLU A 162 -34.91 24.63 -10.44
C GLU A 162 -34.02 24.66 -9.19
N LEU A 163 -32.93 23.91 -9.29
CA LEU A 163 -31.69 23.95 -8.53
C LEU A 163 -31.61 23.25 -7.14
N CYS A 164 -30.49 22.52 -7.00
CA CYS A 164 -30.02 21.91 -5.75
C CYS A 164 -28.61 22.43 -5.40
N GLU A 165 -28.39 22.79 -4.14
CA GLU A 165 -27.03 22.78 -3.56
C GLU A 165 -26.74 21.40 -2.97
N PHE A 166 -25.58 20.84 -3.31
CA PHE A 166 -25.08 19.59 -2.76
C PHE A 166 -23.94 19.86 -1.80
N THR A 167 -24.04 19.31 -0.59
CA THR A 167 -22.90 19.21 0.31
C THR A 167 -22.32 17.81 0.20
N TYR A 168 -20.99 17.69 0.11
CA TYR A 168 -20.28 16.42 0.02
C TYR A 168 -19.42 16.19 1.27
N ASP A 169 -19.34 14.96 1.78
CA ASP A 169 -18.22 14.53 2.64
C ASP A 169 -17.10 13.88 1.81
N SER A 170 -15.95 13.61 2.43
CA SER A 170 -14.84 12.89 1.79
C SER A 170 -15.08 11.37 1.84
N PRO A 171 -15.05 10.61 0.72
CA PRO A 171 -14.84 11.01 -0.68
C PRO A 171 -16.18 10.99 -1.46
N LYS A 172 -16.80 12.16 -1.56
CA LYS A 172 -17.98 12.50 -2.37
C LYS A 172 -19.30 11.78 -2.03
N ARG A 173 -19.60 11.49 -0.76
CA ARG A 173 -20.99 11.16 -0.38
C ARG A 173 -21.81 12.45 -0.32
N VAL A 174 -22.94 12.52 -1.00
CA VAL A 174 -23.90 13.62 -0.81
C VAL A 174 -24.44 13.54 0.61
N THR A 175 -24.13 14.53 1.44
CA THR A 175 -24.56 14.61 2.84
C THR A 175 -25.79 15.49 3.04
N GLU A 176 -26.06 16.38 2.09
CA GLU A 176 -27.20 17.30 2.13
C GLU A 176 -27.66 17.63 0.72
N VAL A 177 -28.97 17.69 0.52
CA VAL A 177 -29.62 18.21 -0.69
C VAL A 177 -30.55 19.34 -0.25
N LYS A 178 -30.33 20.55 -0.75
CA LYS A 178 -31.23 21.68 -0.52
C LYS A 178 -32.06 21.94 -1.77
N LEU A 179 -33.36 22.08 -1.62
CA LEU A 179 -34.29 22.36 -2.71
C LEU A 179 -34.82 23.79 -2.61
N THR A 180 -34.98 24.46 -3.75
CA THR A 180 -35.66 25.76 -3.82
C THR A 180 -36.94 25.68 -4.65
N SER A 181 -38.00 26.30 -4.13
CA SER A 181 -39.21 26.61 -4.88
C SER A 181 -39.53 28.07 -4.69
N GLU A 182 -39.70 28.83 -5.77
CA GLU A 182 -40.15 30.24 -5.72
C GLU A 182 -39.31 31.15 -4.79
N GLY A 183 -38.04 30.79 -4.51
CA GLY A 183 -37.13 31.56 -3.66
C GLY A 183 -37.11 31.18 -2.17
N GLU A 184 -37.94 30.23 -1.75
CA GLU A 184 -37.95 29.67 -0.38
C GLU A 184 -37.15 28.35 -0.32
N TRP A 185 -36.33 28.21 0.72
CA TRP A 185 -35.47 27.05 0.93
C TRP A 185 -36.18 25.99 1.78
N TYR A 186 -36.29 24.77 1.24
CA TYR A 186 -36.76 23.62 1.99
C TYR A 186 -35.55 22.72 2.30
N ILE A 187 -35.16 22.68 3.57
CA ILE A 187 -34.09 21.80 4.03
C ILE A 187 -34.71 20.45 4.36
N THR A 188 -34.34 19.41 3.62
CA THR A 188 -34.75 18.03 3.94
C THR A 188 -33.55 17.29 4.53
N TYR A 189 -33.69 16.81 5.76
CA TYR A 189 -32.73 15.92 6.41
C TYR A 189 -33.25 14.47 6.45
N LEU A 190 -32.29 13.55 6.38
CA LEU A 190 -32.35 12.09 6.46
C LEU A 190 -32.68 11.32 5.18
N TYR A 191 -31.69 10.56 4.72
CA TYR A 191 -31.90 9.38 3.89
C TYR A 191 -31.23 8.16 4.55
N GLU A 192 -32.02 7.11 4.73
CA GLU A 192 -31.52 5.74 4.64
C GLU A 192 -31.24 5.46 3.16
N VAL A 193 -30.00 5.10 2.86
CA VAL A 193 -29.58 4.72 1.51
C VAL A 193 -30.11 3.31 1.26
N PHE A 194 -31.11 3.17 0.39
CA PHE A 194 -31.51 1.85 -0.12
C PHE A 194 -30.56 1.49 -1.26
N VAL A 195 -29.80 0.40 -1.05
CA VAL A 195 -28.93 -0.25 -2.03
C VAL A 195 -29.76 -1.18 -2.91
#